data_AF-A0A0C3HKG1-F1
#
_entry.id   AF-A0A0C3HKG1-F1
#
_cell.length_a   1.000
_cell.length_b   1.000
_cell.length_c   1.000
_cell.angle_alpha   90.00
_cell.angle_beta   90.00
_cell.angle_gamma   90.00
#
_symmetry.space_group_name_H-M   'P 1'
#
loop_
_entity.id
_entity.type
_entity.pdbx_description
1 polymer ?
#
loop_
_entity_poly.entity_id
_entity_poly.type
_entity_poly.pdbx_seq_one_letter_code
_entity_poly.pdbx_strand_id
1 'polypeptide(L)' 'MPSIEQIVALRYNDMKALRKELERIFPGEKWKVDTEMGQYHLTIPRMLTKEEIALIDSKQRHYRRRSERRR' A
#
# COMPACT_ATOMS: atom_id res chain seq x y z
N MET A 1 -19.11 -4.97 -17.01
CA MET A 1 -18.56 -5.86 -15.97
C MET A 1 -18.25 -4.99 -14.76
N PRO A 2 -18.69 -5.32 -13.54
CA PRO A 2 -18.33 -4.52 -12.37
C PRO A 2 -16.82 -4.64 -12.20
N SER A 3 -16.11 -3.52 -12.33
CA SER A 3 -14.70 -3.43 -11.92
C SER A 3 -14.70 -3.64 -10.41
N ILE A 4 -14.27 -4.82 -9.95
CA ILE A 4 -14.14 -5.10 -8.52
C ILE A 4 -12.95 -4.29 -8.04
N GLU A 5 -13.22 -3.13 -7.46
CA GLU A 5 -12.20 -2.28 -6.84
C GLU A 5 -12.10 -2.64 -5.37
N GLN A 6 -10.92 -3.07 -4.94
CA GLN A 6 -10.62 -3.28 -3.54
C GLN A 6 -9.85 -2.08 -2.99
N ILE A 7 -10.32 -1.58 -1.85
CA ILE A 7 -9.68 -0.50 -1.10
C ILE A 7 -8.98 -1.13 0.11
N VAL A 8 -7.69 -0.85 0.25
CA VAL A 8 -6.87 -1.30 1.38
C VAL A 8 -6.30 -0.08 2.09
N ALA A 9 -6.60 0.05 3.39
CA ALA A 9 -6.02 1.08 4.24
C ALA A 9 -4.60 0.68 4.67
N LEU A 10 -3.64 1.56 4.42
CA LEU A 10 -2.22 1.36 4.61
C LEU A 10 -1.65 2.37 5.61
N ARG A 11 -0.88 1.88 6.58
CA ARG A 11 -0.19 2.71 7.59
C ARG A 11 1.26 2.98 7.20
N TYR A 12 1.46 3.56 6.03
CA TYR A 12 2.77 4.12 5.65
C TYR A 12 2.91 5.53 6.20
N ASN A 13 4.15 5.94 6.48
CA ASN A 13 4.48 7.33 6.83
C ASN A 13 5.08 8.09 5.64
N ASP A 14 5.41 7.40 4.55
CA ASP A 14 6.08 7.97 3.38
C ASP A 14 5.43 7.44 2.09
N MET A 15 4.78 8.36 1.36
CA MET A 15 4.11 8.06 0.09
C MET A 15 5.08 7.62 -1.02
N LYS A 16 6.32 8.16 -1.06
CA LYS A 16 7.31 7.78 -2.07
C LYS A 16 7.79 6.35 -1.85
N ALA A 17 8.04 5.99 -0.59
CA ALA A 17 8.40 4.63 -0.24
C ALA A 17 7.26 3.64 -0.58
N LEU A 18 6.02 4.00 -0.23
CA LEU A 18 4.84 3.22 -0.57
C LEU A 18 4.72 2.98 -2.08
N ARG A 19 4.78 4.03 -2.91
CA ARG A 19 4.70 3.90 -4.38
C ARG A 19 5.75 2.95 -4.94
N LYS A 20 7.00 3.06 -4.49
CA LYS A 20 8.10 2.21 -4.96
C LYS A 20 7.91 0.75 -4.58
N GLU A 21 7.26 0.47 -3.45
CA GLU A 21 6.92 -0.89 -3.08
C GLU A 21 5.72 -1.42 -3.85
N LEU A 22 4.68 -0.62 -4.05
CA LEU A 22 3.54 -1.02 -4.88
C LEU A 22 3.95 -1.31 -6.32
N GLU A 23 4.86 -0.52 -6.89
CA GLU A 23 5.43 -0.78 -8.22
C GLU A 23 6.23 -2.09 -8.27
N ARG A 24 6.85 -2.49 -7.14
CA ARG A 24 7.57 -3.77 -7.02
C ARG A 24 6.64 -4.96 -6.81
N ILE A 25 5.56 -4.79 -6.06
CA ILE A 25 4.59 -5.84 -5.75
C ILE A 25 3.65 -6.05 -6.94
N PHE A 26 3.21 -4.96 -7.57
CA PHE A 26 2.25 -4.93 -8.67
C PHE A 26 2.86 -4.27 -9.91
N PRO A 27 3.88 -4.88 -10.52
CA PRO A 27 4.52 -4.32 -11.71
C PRO A 27 3.54 -4.31 -12.89
N GLY A 28 3.28 -3.12 -13.44
CA GLY A 28 2.40 -2.94 -14.60
C GLY A 28 0.90 -2.99 -14.31
N GLU A 29 0.48 -3.11 -13.05
CA GLU A 29 -0.93 -2.99 -12.69
C GLU A 29 -1.36 -1.54 -12.49
N LYS A 30 -2.64 -1.27 -12.76
CA LYS A 30 -3.26 0.02 -12.47
C LYS A 30 -3.67 0.05 -11.01
N TRP A 31 -2.95 0.79 -10.18
CA TRP A 31 -3.32 1.07 -8.80
C TRP A 31 -3.41 2.58 -8.56
N LYS A 32 -4.24 2.98 -7.60
CA LYS A 32 -4.32 4.36 -7.11
C LYS A 32 -4.04 4.38 -5.62
N VAL A 33 -3.41 5.46 -5.16
CA VAL A 33 -3.18 5.68 -3.73
C VAL A 33 -3.73 7.06 -3.40
N ASP A 34 -4.73 7.09 -2.53
CA ASP A 34 -5.33 8.29 -1.99
C ASP A 34 -4.90 8.46 -0.54
N THR A 35 -4.91 9.70 -0.03
CA THR A 35 -4.59 9.97 1.38
C THR A 35 -5.82 10.58 2.02
N GLU A 36 -6.40 9.89 2.99
CA GLU A 36 -7.60 10.33 3.68
C GLU A 36 -7.38 10.23 5.19
N MET A 37 -7.63 11.34 5.90
CA MET A 37 -7.44 11.45 7.37
C MET A 37 -6.07 10.97 7.88
N GLY A 38 -5.00 11.17 7.11
CA GLY A 38 -3.64 10.75 7.48
C GLY A 38 -3.36 9.25 7.29
N GLN A 39 -4.24 8.52 6.60
CA GLN A 39 -4.03 7.14 6.17
C GLN A 39 -3.97 7.06 4.64
N TYR A 40 -3.14 6.16 4.12
CA TYR A 40 -3.05 5.91 2.69
C TYR A 40 -4.06 4.83 2.31
N HIS A 41 -4.85 5.07 1.28
CA HIS A 41 -5.84 4.13 0.76
C HIS A 41 -5.39 3.67 -0.62
N LEU A 42 -5.05 2.39 -0.73
CA LEU A 42 -4.71 1.75 -2.00
C LEU A 42 -5.99 1.23 -2.65
N THR A 43 -6.30 1.74 -3.84
CA THR A 43 -7.39 1.26 -4.68
C THR A 43 -6.81 0.46 -5.84
N ILE A 44 -7.18 -0.82 -5.92
CA ILE A 44 -6.76 -1.75 -6.97
C ILE A 44 -7.99 -2.35 -7.66
N PRO A 45 -8.04 -2.43 -9.00
CA PRO A 45 -9.17 -2.95 -9.78
C PRO A 45 -9.16 -4.49 -9.86
N ARG A 46 -8.78 -5.14 -8.76
CA ARG A 46 -8.88 -6.59 -8.54
C ARG A 46 -8.96 -6.87 -7.04
N MET A 47 -9.41 -8.08 -6.70
CA MET A 47 -9.22 -8.57 -5.33
C MET A 47 -7.77 -9.01 -5.13
N LEU A 48 -7.13 -8.42 -4.14
CA LEU A 48 -5.88 -8.89 -3.57
C LEU A 48 -6.13 -10.16 -2.77
N THR A 49 -5.20 -11.10 -2.90
CA THR A 49 -5.18 -12.29 -2.07
C THR A 49 -4.76 -11.94 -0.64
N LYS A 50 -5.07 -12.83 0.32
CA LYS A 50 -4.62 -12.66 1.71
C LYS A 50 -3.09 -12.57 1.83
N GLU A 51 -2.36 -13.25 0.96
CA GLU A 51 -0.90 -13.23 0.94
C GLU A 51 -0.36 -11.87 0.49
N GLU A 52 -0.96 -11.25 -0.53
CA GLU A 52 -0.59 -9.92 -1.01
C GLU A 52 -0.88 -8.85 0.05
N ILE A 53 -2.05 -8.92 0.71
CA ILE A 53 -2.39 -8.03 1.83
C ILE A 53 -1.37 -8.20 2.97
N ALA A 54 -1.04 -9.44 3.35
CA ALA A 54 -0.04 -9.71 4.38
C ALA A 54 1.36 -9.22 3.99
N LEU A 55 1.72 -9.26 2.70
CA LEU A 55 2.99 -8.77 2.19
C LEU A 55 3.07 -7.25 2.31
N ILE A 56 2.00 -6.53 1.95
CA ILE A 56 1.91 -5.08 2.11
C ILE A 56 2.02 -4.70 3.60
N ASP A 57 1.27 -5.38 4.49
CA ASP A 57 1.31 -5.12 5.94
C ASP A 57 2.68 -5.45 6.57
N SER A 58 3.33 -6.52 6.12
CA SER A 58 4.67 -6.90 6.57
C SER A 58 5.70 -5.81 6.26
N LYS A 59 5.58 -5.18 5.08
CA LYS A 59 6.45 -4.07 4.68
C LYS A 59 6.15 -2.78 5.44
N GLN A 60 4.90 -2.51 5.85
CA GLN A 60 4.57 -1.37 6.73
C GLN A 60 5.40 -1.39 8.02
N ARG A 61 5.53 -2.57 8.66
CA ARG A 61 6.27 -2.73 9.91
C ARG A 61 7.75 -2.33 9.77
N HIS A 62 8.33 -2.52 8.58
CA HIS A 62 9.71 -2.15 8.29
C HIS A 62 9.91 -0.61 8.26
N TYR A 63 8.95 0.16 7.74
CA TYR A 63 9.04 1.63 7.71
C TYR A 63 8.71 2.29 9.02
N ARG A 64 7.84 1.69 9.85
CA ARG A 64 7.58 2.19 11.20
C ARG A 64 8.87 2.25 12.03
N ARG A 65 9.71 1.22 11.95
CA ARG A 65 11.03 1.18 12.64
C ARG A 65 12.08 2.11 12.02
N ARG A 66 12.05 2.33 10.70
CA ARG A 66 13.02 3.21 10.02
C ARG A 66 12.74 4.69 10.30
N SER A 67 11.47 5.05 10.46
CA SER A 67 11.01 6.39 10.83
C SER A 67 11.47 6.80 12.24
N GLU A 68 11.58 5.85 13.17
CA GLU A 68 11.99 6.12 14.56
C GLU A 68 13.49 6.38 14.72
N ARG A 69 14.33 5.89 13.80
CA ARG A 69 15.80 6.10 13.84
C ARG A 69 16.26 7.45 13.27
N ARG A 70 15.34 8.29 12.81
CA ARG A 70 15.62 9.63 12.27
C ARG A 70 15.08 10.76 13.16
N ARG A 71 15.02 10.55 14.48
CA ARG A 71 14.84 11.61 15.47
C ARG A 71 16.09 11.76 16.31
#